data_AF-A0A6N4WS19-F1
#
_entry.id   AF-A0A6N4WS19-F1
#
_cell.length_a   1.000
_cell.length_b   1.000
_cell.length_c   1.000
_cell.angle_alpha   90.00
_cell.angle_beta   90.00
_cell.angle_gamma   90.00
#
_symmetry.space_group_name_H-M   'P 1'
#
loop_
_entity.id
_entity.type
_entity.pdbx_description
1 polymer ?
#
loop_
_entity_poly.entity_id
_entity_poly.type
_entity_poly.pdbx_seq_one_letter_code
_entity_poly.pdbx_strand_id
1 'polypeptide(L)'
;MSLPHNEQQLGKQLRSRKKRGTVFLVIVATIVVHVLGLGGLAAIKIIEVFNPEPEFEAPPIVEIETPPPPPPPPPTTKRTQRSLPRPQPLAAQNPQDMSVPAIVMQESDVSFGRGMGDGLGELGGGMVDRVNLSSFGFDRALEGTLKGTLFDFKRDKYAKPVKNLPAMKKSTNMPLIPFFQPTVRKFSDRFDLQQLDRNFYKAEQNLYGSYFIIPFGSAAIAPKSFGVEDEIKPTMIGVHYTGSYKPQKTGTFRLVGRADDVLIVRINGKVVLDGSVVVAGNPNYSAWRQSASQFKKDTEAGMTYFGFKKAFYALTGDWFNLREGVNTDVEIFISEVPGGDFGAYILIEEQGVPGLKIFSTRPLSDQDKAFLERLHPDVKEFLGRED
;
A
#
# COMPACT_ATOMS: atom_id res chain seq x y z
N MET A 1 45.72 -51.23 -32.92
CA MET A 1 44.71 -50.21 -32.59
C MET A 1 44.20 -49.61 -33.88
N SER A 2 42.92 -49.80 -34.19
CA SER A 2 42.13 -49.04 -35.18
C SER A 2 40.67 -49.48 -35.04
N LEU A 3 39.81 -48.59 -34.57
CA LEU A 3 38.35 -48.75 -34.63
C LEU A 3 37.89 -48.24 -36.00
N PRO A 4 37.06 -48.96 -36.76
CA PRO A 4 36.42 -48.39 -37.93
C PRO A 4 35.12 -47.66 -37.57
N HIS A 5 34.98 -46.48 -38.18
CA HIS A 5 33.77 -45.68 -38.34
C HIS A 5 32.58 -46.50 -38.84
N ASN A 6 31.37 -46.15 -38.39
CA ASN A 6 30.15 -46.45 -39.14
C ASN A 6 29.48 -45.13 -39.57
N GLU A 7 29.17 -45.07 -40.86
CA GLU A 7 28.65 -43.93 -41.59
C GLU A 7 27.15 -43.73 -41.37
N GLN A 8 26.75 -42.46 -41.44
CA GLN A 8 25.56 -41.95 -42.12
C GLN A 8 24.25 -42.77 -42.07
N GLN A 9 23.26 -42.24 -41.33
CA GLN A 9 21.86 -42.32 -41.76
C GLN A 9 21.29 -40.90 -41.92
N LEU A 10 21.50 -40.34 -43.11
CA LEU A 10 20.76 -39.21 -43.63
C LEU A 10 19.69 -39.74 -44.60
N GLY A 11 18.43 -39.39 -44.38
CA GLY A 11 17.43 -39.34 -45.46
C GLY A 11 16.28 -40.34 -45.40
N LYS A 12 15.20 -39.98 -44.69
CA LYS A 12 13.84 -40.34 -45.12
C LYS A 12 12.97 -39.08 -45.16
N GLN A 13 12.73 -38.57 -46.38
CA GLN A 13 11.67 -37.60 -46.62
C GLN A 13 10.30 -38.29 -46.47
N LEU A 14 9.48 -37.83 -45.53
CA LEU A 14 8.04 -38.09 -45.52
C LEU A 14 7.29 -36.79 -45.85
N ARG A 15 7.12 -36.55 -47.15
CA ARG A 15 6.16 -35.56 -47.68
C ARG A 15 4.73 -36.05 -47.39
N SER A 16 3.99 -35.37 -46.51
CA SER A 16 2.53 -35.54 -46.39
C SER A 16 1.79 -34.29 -46.88
N ARG A 17 1.08 -34.40 -48.01
CA ARG A 17 0.29 -33.30 -48.63
C ARG A 17 -0.87 -32.79 -47.76
N LYS A 18 -1.34 -33.57 -46.79
CA LYS A 18 -2.52 -33.24 -45.95
C LYS A 18 -2.30 -32.05 -45.00
N LYS A 19 -1.05 -31.81 -44.56
CA LYS A 19 -0.74 -30.74 -43.60
C LYS A 19 -0.69 -29.33 -44.23
N ARG A 20 -0.54 -29.21 -45.55
CA ARG A 20 -0.45 -27.90 -46.23
C ARG A 20 -1.79 -27.16 -46.31
N GLY A 21 -2.90 -27.88 -46.46
CA GLY A 21 -4.23 -27.26 -46.48
C GLY A 21 -4.61 -26.62 -45.15
N THR A 22 -4.35 -27.33 -44.03
CA THR A 22 -4.64 -26.83 -42.68
C THR A 22 -3.76 -25.63 -42.32
N VAL A 23 -2.46 -25.67 -42.64
CA VAL A 23 -1.55 -24.55 -42.37
C VAL A 23 -1.93 -23.32 -43.21
N PHE A 24 -2.29 -23.51 -44.49
CA PHE A 24 -2.75 -22.40 -45.33
C PHE A 24 -4.05 -21.76 -44.80
N LEU A 25 -5.00 -22.59 -44.34
CA LEU A 25 -6.26 -22.10 -43.79
C LEU A 25 -6.07 -21.33 -42.48
N VAL A 26 -5.14 -21.76 -41.63
CA VAL A 26 -4.76 -21.03 -40.40
C VAL A 26 -4.12 -19.68 -40.72
N ILE A 27 -3.24 -19.61 -41.73
CA ILE A 27 -2.59 -18.36 -42.16
C ILE A 27 -3.62 -17.37 -42.73
N VAL A 28 -4.54 -17.83 -43.58
CA VAL A 28 -5.60 -16.97 -44.12
C VAL A 28 -6.52 -16.47 -43.01
N ALA A 29 -6.93 -17.34 -42.08
CA ALA A 29 -7.76 -16.95 -40.95
C ALA A 29 -7.06 -15.92 -40.04
N THR A 30 -5.75 -16.06 -39.80
CA THR A 30 -4.99 -15.08 -39.02
C THR A 30 -4.89 -13.74 -39.74
N ILE A 31 -4.64 -13.72 -41.05
CA ILE A 31 -4.59 -12.47 -41.82
C ILE A 31 -5.95 -11.75 -41.76
N VAL A 32 -7.06 -12.46 -41.94
CA VAL A 32 -8.41 -11.87 -41.86
C VAL A 32 -8.68 -11.28 -40.47
N VAL A 33 -8.32 -11.98 -39.40
CA VAL A 33 -8.46 -11.46 -38.02
C VAL A 33 -7.63 -10.19 -37.80
N HIS A 34 -6.40 -10.13 -38.34
CA HIS A 34 -5.56 -8.95 -38.18
C HIS A 34 -6.08 -7.77 -39.02
N VAL A 35 -6.58 -7.99 -40.23
CA VAL A 35 -7.15 -6.93 -41.06
C VAL A 35 -8.45 -6.37 -40.45
N LEU A 36 -9.32 -7.24 -39.92
CA LEU A 36 -10.54 -6.81 -39.24
C LEU A 36 -10.22 -6.10 -37.91
N GLY A 37 -9.24 -6.57 -37.14
CA GLY A 37 -8.81 -5.95 -35.89
C GLY A 37 -8.17 -4.58 -36.11
N LEU A 38 -7.27 -4.45 -37.09
CA LEU A 38 -6.64 -3.17 -37.43
C LEU A 38 -7.65 -2.17 -38.03
N GLY A 39 -8.58 -2.65 -38.87
CA GLY A 39 -9.67 -1.82 -39.41
C GLY A 39 -10.63 -1.32 -38.32
N GLY A 40 -10.97 -2.16 -37.34
CA GLY A 40 -11.79 -1.77 -36.20
C GLY A 40 -11.13 -0.72 -35.31
N LEU A 41 -9.84 -0.87 -35.02
CA LEU A 41 -9.09 0.13 -34.24
C LEU A 41 -8.94 1.47 -34.99
N ALA A 42 -8.75 1.45 -36.30
CA ALA A 42 -8.73 2.66 -37.13
C ALA A 42 -10.07 3.39 -37.12
N ALA A 43 -11.20 2.66 -37.20
CA ALA A 43 -12.53 3.25 -37.15
C ALA A 43 -12.84 3.92 -35.79
N ILE A 44 -12.43 3.31 -34.67
CA ILE A 44 -12.60 3.89 -33.32
C ILE A 44 -11.80 5.20 -33.21
N LYS A 45 -10.55 5.22 -33.68
CA LYS A 45 -9.72 6.43 -33.64
C LYS A 45 -10.28 7.57 -34.50
N ILE A 46 -10.92 7.26 -35.63
CA ILE A 46 -11.57 8.28 -36.47
C ILE A 46 -12.78 8.88 -35.75
N ILE A 47 -13.60 8.06 -35.09
CA ILE A 47 -14.79 8.55 -34.36
C ILE A 47 -14.40 9.46 -33.17
N GLU A 48 -13.33 9.14 -32.45
CA GLU A 48 -12.78 10.03 -31.39
C GLU A 48 -12.30 11.39 -31.92
N VAL A 49 -11.72 11.43 -33.13
CA VAL A 49 -11.19 12.68 -33.70
C VAL A 49 -12.29 13.60 -34.23
N PHE A 50 -13.41 13.04 -34.69
CA PHE A 50 -14.52 13.83 -35.26
C PHE A 50 -15.59 14.27 -34.23
N ASN A 51 -15.59 13.71 -33.01
CA ASN A 51 -16.47 14.13 -31.91
C ASN A 51 -15.64 14.59 -30.70
N PRO A 52 -15.08 15.81 -30.70
CA PRO A 52 -14.53 16.40 -29.48
C PRO A 52 -15.61 16.48 -28.39
N GLU A 53 -15.22 16.25 -27.13
CA GLU A 53 -16.13 16.33 -25.98
C GLU A 53 -16.83 17.69 -25.95
N PRO A 54 -18.15 17.73 -25.66
CA PRO A 54 -18.87 18.99 -25.60
C PRO A 54 -18.27 19.87 -24.50
N GLU A 55 -17.79 21.05 -24.87
CA GLU A 55 -17.32 22.05 -23.92
C GLU A 55 -18.46 22.42 -22.97
N PHE A 56 -18.19 22.28 -21.67
CA PHE A 56 -19.14 22.60 -20.62
C PHE A 56 -19.28 24.11 -20.50
N GLU A 57 -20.36 24.67 -21.06
CA GLU A 57 -20.79 26.03 -20.71
C GLU A 57 -21.42 26.01 -19.33
N ALA A 58 -20.77 26.68 -18.37
CA ALA A 58 -21.33 26.85 -17.04
C ALA A 58 -22.65 27.65 -17.13
N PRO A 59 -23.73 27.19 -16.47
CA PRO A 59 -24.99 27.92 -16.50
C PRO A 59 -24.80 29.33 -15.92
N PRO A 60 -25.47 30.37 -16.46
CA PRO A 60 -25.37 31.72 -15.94
C PRO A 60 -25.78 31.73 -14.47
N ILE A 61 -24.95 32.40 -13.65
CA ILE A 61 -25.20 32.58 -12.22
C ILE A 61 -26.45 33.45 -12.09
N VAL A 62 -27.58 32.82 -11.78
CA VAL A 62 -28.78 33.53 -11.35
C VAL A 62 -28.45 34.08 -9.96
N GLU A 63 -28.37 35.41 -9.84
CA GLU A 63 -28.36 36.07 -8.53
C GLU A 63 -29.64 35.67 -7.80
N ILE A 64 -29.50 34.74 -6.86
CA ILE A 64 -30.55 34.43 -5.90
C ILE A 64 -30.62 35.65 -4.98
N GLU A 65 -31.72 36.41 -5.04
CA GLU A 65 -32.00 37.45 -4.04
C GLU A 65 -31.88 36.82 -2.66
N THR A 66 -30.99 37.37 -1.83
CA THR A 66 -30.79 36.87 -0.48
C THR A 66 -32.08 37.06 0.32
N PRO A 67 -32.58 36.02 1.01
CA PRO A 67 -33.75 36.20 1.85
C PRO A 67 -33.44 37.24 2.94
N PRO A 68 -34.43 38.04 3.36
CA PRO A 68 -34.22 39.09 4.34
C PRO A 68 -33.66 38.51 5.65
N PRO A 69 -32.76 39.24 6.33
CA PRO A 69 -32.11 38.73 7.53
C PRO A 69 -33.16 38.39 8.62
N PRO A 70 -32.93 37.33 9.39
CA PRO A 70 -33.85 36.95 10.47
C PRO A 70 -33.96 38.06 11.51
N PRO A 71 -35.13 38.19 12.19
CA PRO A 71 -35.32 39.19 13.22
C PRO A 71 -34.30 39.02 14.35
N PRO A 72 -33.87 40.13 14.99
CA PRO A 72 -32.86 40.08 16.03
C PRO A 72 -33.33 39.20 17.21
N PRO A 73 -32.40 38.43 17.82
CA PRO A 73 -32.74 37.58 18.95
C PRO A 73 -33.29 38.41 20.12
N PRO A 74 -34.20 37.83 20.93
CA PRO A 74 -34.74 38.52 22.10
C PRO A 74 -33.61 38.90 23.06
N PRO A 75 -33.77 40.01 23.82
CA PRO A 75 -32.72 40.51 24.70
C PRO A 75 -32.35 39.46 25.75
N THR A 76 -31.14 38.91 25.61
CA THR A 76 -30.56 38.01 26.59
C THR A 76 -30.41 38.76 27.92
N THR A 77 -31.19 38.38 28.93
CA THR A 77 -30.91 38.78 30.30
C THR A 77 -29.51 38.29 30.64
N LYS A 78 -28.56 39.22 30.75
CA LYS A 78 -27.20 38.94 31.20
C LYS A 78 -27.29 38.39 32.62
N ARG A 79 -27.25 37.06 32.76
CA ARG A 79 -26.92 36.43 34.03
C ARG A 79 -25.45 36.76 34.27
N THR A 80 -25.19 37.62 35.24
CA THR A 80 -23.85 38.00 35.69
C THR A 80 -23.17 36.73 36.22
N GLN A 81 -22.43 36.04 35.36
CA GLN A 81 -21.48 35.05 35.82
C GLN A 81 -20.34 35.84 36.47
N ARG A 82 -20.32 35.88 37.80
CA ARG A 82 -19.16 36.37 38.54
C ARG A 82 -17.97 35.50 38.11
N SER A 83 -17.04 36.09 37.36
CA SER A 83 -15.73 35.51 37.16
C SER A 83 -15.09 35.32 38.54
N LEU A 84 -14.71 34.09 38.87
CA LEU A 84 -13.87 33.82 40.02
C LEU A 84 -12.56 34.65 39.88
N PRO A 85 -11.99 35.15 40.98
CA PRO A 85 -10.74 35.91 40.92
C PRO A 85 -9.65 35.07 40.25
N ARG A 86 -8.95 35.65 39.26
CA ARG A 86 -7.75 35.03 38.69
C ARG A 86 -6.73 34.86 39.83
N PRO A 87 -6.24 33.64 40.11
CA PRO A 87 -5.20 33.46 41.10
C PRO A 87 -3.96 34.25 40.68
N GLN A 88 -3.35 34.97 41.63
CA GLN A 88 -2.06 35.60 41.39
C GLN A 88 -1.01 34.51 41.16
N PRO A 89 -0.05 34.71 40.25
CA PRO A 89 1.04 33.76 40.07
C PRO A 89 1.88 33.72 41.34
N LEU A 90 1.83 32.60 42.06
CA LEU A 90 2.81 32.28 43.10
C LEU A 90 4.14 32.01 42.40
N ALA A 91 5.10 32.91 42.58
CA ALA A 91 6.49 32.59 42.27
C ALA A 91 6.94 31.49 43.24
N ALA A 92 7.12 30.27 42.73
CA ALA A 92 7.60 29.17 43.53
C ALA A 92 9.06 29.42 43.93
N GLN A 93 9.29 29.64 45.22
CA GLN A 93 10.60 29.41 45.83
C GLN A 93 10.63 27.95 46.27
N ASN A 94 11.57 27.19 45.68
CA ASN A 94 11.89 25.77 45.92
C ASN A 94 10.93 24.68 45.37
N PRO A 95 11.38 23.84 44.41
CA PRO A 95 10.57 22.81 43.76
C PRO A 95 10.76 21.40 44.35
N GLN A 96 10.64 21.20 45.68
CA GLN A 96 10.90 19.89 46.29
C GLN A 96 9.74 19.26 47.07
N ASP A 97 8.58 19.89 47.16
CA ASP A 97 7.39 19.24 47.76
C ASP A 97 6.10 19.83 47.21
N MET A 98 5.53 19.22 46.16
CA MET A 98 4.11 19.37 45.86
C MET A 98 3.52 18.01 45.51
N SER A 99 2.77 17.45 46.46
CA SER A 99 1.84 16.34 46.22
C SER A 99 0.54 16.90 45.61
N VAL A 100 0.29 16.58 44.35
CA VAL A 100 -0.94 16.94 43.64
C VAL A 100 -1.95 15.80 43.80
N PRO A 101 -3.22 16.05 44.16
CA PRO A 101 -4.21 14.99 44.26
C PRO A 101 -4.52 14.44 42.86
N ALA A 102 -4.42 13.11 42.73
CA ALA A 102 -4.73 12.40 41.49
C ALA A 102 -6.22 12.52 41.14
N ILE A 103 -6.51 12.94 39.92
CA ILE A 103 -7.84 12.81 39.33
C ILE A 103 -8.07 11.32 39.10
N VAL A 104 -8.94 10.71 39.90
CA VAL A 104 -9.40 9.33 39.71
C VAL A 104 -10.35 9.33 38.51
N MET A 105 -9.84 8.94 37.34
CA MET A 105 -10.68 8.55 36.22
C MET A 105 -11.07 7.09 36.42
N GLN A 106 -12.38 6.81 36.35
CA GLN A 106 -12.93 5.46 36.51
C GLN A 106 -12.31 4.49 35.51
N GLU A 107 -11.85 3.36 36.03
CA GLU A 107 -11.37 2.18 35.32
C GLU A 107 -12.44 1.68 34.35
N SER A 108 -12.17 1.81 33.05
CA SER A 108 -12.69 0.88 32.06
C SER A 108 -11.55 -0.02 31.66
N ASP A 109 -11.69 -1.32 31.94
CA ASP A 109 -10.71 -2.40 31.76
C ASP A 109 -9.83 -2.25 30.50
N VAL A 110 -8.67 -1.61 30.67
CA VAL A 110 -7.58 -1.65 29.70
C VAL A 110 -6.64 -2.73 30.18
N SER A 111 -6.80 -3.92 29.61
CA SER A 111 -5.89 -5.04 29.81
C SER A 111 -4.50 -4.64 29.32
N PHE A 112 -3.63 -4.26 30.25
CA PHE A 112 -2.21 -4.03 30.02
C PHE A 112 -1.54 -5.34 29.60
N GLY A 113 -1.43 -5.52 28.27
CA GLY A 113 -0.57 -6.51 27.65
C GLY A 113 0.90 -6.14 27.91
N ARG A 114 1.48 -6.77 28.93
CA ARG A 114 2.90 -6.77 29.23
C ARG A 114 3.65 -7.49 28.11
N GLY A 115 4.31 -6.75 27.22
CA GLY A 115 5.11 -7.29 26.12
C GLY A 115 6.33 -6.42 25.82
N MET A 116 7.36 -6.55 26.64
CA MET A 116 8.69 -5.97 26.44
C MET A 116 9.41 -6.81 25.37
N GLY A 117 9.68 -6.22 24.21
CA GLY A 117 10.26 -6.95 23.07
C GLY A 117 10.88 -6.04 22.01
N ASP A 118 12.11 -5.60 22.24
CA ASP A 118 13.08 -5.16 21.23
C ASP A 118 12.58 -4.05 20.26
N GLY A 119 12.25 -2.90 20.85
CA GLY A 119 12.05 -1.62 20.16
C GLY A 119 13.04 -0.61 20.71
N LEU A 120 13.85 -0.02 19.84
CA LEU A 120 14.90 0.94 20.17
C LEU A 120 14.40 2.12 21.02
N GLY A 121 14.75 2.13 22.30
CA GLY A 121 14.83 3.34 23.14
C GLY A 121 13.92 3.35 24.36
N GLU A 122 14.42 2.83 25.48
CA GLU A 122 14.01 3.26 26.81
C GLU A 122 14.48 4.72 27.00
N LEU A 123 13.53 5.66 27.07
CA LEU A 123 13.78 7.00 27.57
C LEU A 123 12.80 7.27 28.71
N GLY A 124 13.27 7.14 29.95
CA GLY A 124 12.60 7.69 31.11
C GLY A 124 12.35 9.20 30.93
N GLY A 125 11.17 9.65 31.34
CA GLY A 125 10.81 11.07 31.42
C GLY A 125 9.45 11.40 30.81
N GLY A 126 8.44 11.60 31.66
CA GLY A 126 7.20 12.30 31.32
C GLY A 126 6.18 11.47 30.54
N MET A 127 5.14 11.00 31.23
CA MET A 127 3.95 10.35 30.67
C MET A 127 3.05 11.41 30.00
N VAL A 128 3.50 11.98 28.89
CA VAL A 128 2.72 12.90 28.04
C VAL A 128 2.84 12.43 26.59
N ASP A 129 1.71 11.98 26.02
CA ASP A 129 1.44 11.75 24.59
C ASP A 129 2.56 11.17 23.71
N ARG A 130 3.21 10.08 24.14
CA ARG A 130 4.11 9.34 23.25
C ARG A 130 3.29 8.46 22.30
N VAL A 131 3.34 8.79 21.01
CA VAL A 131 2.88 7.91 19.93
C VAL A 131 3.94 6.82 19.75
N ASN A 132 3.54 5.54 19.79
CA ASN A 132 4.45 4.45 19.51
C ASN A 132 4.56 4.22 18.00
N LEU A 133 5.78 4.10 17.48
CA LEU A 133 6.07 3.91 16.06
C LEU A 133 6.58 2.49 15.80
N SER A 134 6.12 1.90 14.71
CA SER A 134 6.60 0.64 14.14
C SER A 134 6.77 0.75 12.62
N SER A 135 7.37 -0.25 11.97
CA SER A 135 7.44 -0.30 10.50
C SER A 135 6.05 -0.39 9.83
N PHE A 136 5.01 -0.72 10.59
CA PHE A 136 3.61 -0.79 10.15
C PHE A 136 2.79 0.45 10.54
N GLY A 137 3.42 1.45 11.16
CA GLY A 137 2.79 2.71 11.52
C GLY A 137 2.62 2.93 13.02
N PHE A 138 1.70 3.85 13.35
CA PHE A 138 1.42 4.35 14.69
C PHE A 138 0.38 3.49 15.42
N ASP A 139 0.45 3.49 16.75
CA ASP A 139 -0.54 2.82 17.62
C ASP A 139 -1.89 3.56 17.74
N ARG A 140 -1.99 4.77 17.19
CA ARG A 140 -3.21 5.59 17.20
C ARG A 140 -3.38 6.37 15.90
N ALA A 141 -4.63 6.74 15.61
CA ALA A 141 -4.95 7.56 14.46
C ALA A 141 -4.39 8.97 14.62
N LEU A 142 -3.70 9.45 13.58
CA LEU A 142 -3.28 10.84 13.43
C LEU A 142 -3.87 11.41 12.13
N GLU A 143 -3.93 12.73 12.00
CA GLU A 143 -4.34 13.36 10.75
C GLU A 143 -3.44 12.89 9.59
N GLY A 144 -4.07 12.52 8.47
CA GLY A 144 -3.37 12.03 7.29
C GLY A 144 -2.76 10.63 7.45
N THR A 145 -3.20 9.82 8.42
CA THR A 145 -2.84 8.40 8.51
C THR A 145 -3.91 7.48 7.94
N LEU A 146 -3.49 6.36 7.37
CA LEU A 146 -4.33 5.31 6.83
C LEU A 146 -4.51 4.22 7.87
N LYS A 147 -5.75 3.80 8.13
CA LYS A 147 -6.03 2.73 9.08
C LYS A 147 -5.64 1.38 8.47
N GLY A 148 -4.70 0.70 9.11
CA GLY A 148 -4.19 -0.62 8.79
C GLY A 148 -4.82 -1.72 9.63
N THR A 149 -5.41 -2.70 8.98
CA THR A 149 -5.96 -3.91 9.62
C THR A 149 -5.19 -5.13 9.15
N LEU A 150 -4.64 -5.90 10.11
CA LEU A 150 -3.94 -7.16 9.85
C LEU A 150 -4.93 -8.32 9.76
N PHE A 151 -4.86 -9.08 8.67
CA PHE A 151 -5.64 -10.27 8.40
C PHE A 151 -4.79 -11.53 8.46
N ASP A 152 -5.33 -12.58 9.07
CA ASP A 152 -4.81 -13.94 9.02
C ASP A 152 -5.60 -14.77 7.99
N PHE A 153 -5.02 -15.01 6.82
CA PHE A 153 -5.66 -15.77 5.75
C PHE A 153 -5.62 -17.29 5.96
N LYS A 154 -5.01 -17.75 7.05
CA LYS A 154 -5.03 -19.15 7.47
C LYS A 154 -6.31 -19.50 8.22
N ARG A 155 -7.01 -18.49 8.75
CA ARG A 155 -8.20 -18.65 9.59
C ARG A 155 -9.41 -17.93 8.99
N ASP A 156 -10.58 -18.53 9.14
CA ASP A 156 -11.84 -17.86 8.84
C ASP A 156 -12.17 -16.81 9.90
N LYS A 157 -13.21 -16.01 9.66
CA LYS A 157 -13.68 -14.97 10.62
C LYS A 157 -14.07 -15.49 12.01
N TYR A 158 -14.19 -16.81 12.20
CA TYR A 158 -14.48 -17.46 13.47
C TYR A 158 -13.23 -18.08 14.11
N ALA A 159 -12.04 -17.66 13.64
CA ALA A 159 -10.73 -18.16 14.05
C ALA A 159 -10.50 -19.67 13.78
N LYS A 160 -11.29 -20.29 12.91
CA LYS A 160 -11.10 -21.70 12.51
C LYS A 160 -10.21 -21.80 11.28
N PRO A 161 -9.42 -22.86 11.10
CA PRO A 161 -8.61 -23.03 9.90
C PRO A 161 -9.47 -22.96 8.61
N VAL A 162 -9.00 -22.21 7.61
CA VAL A 162 -9.66 -22.12 6.30
C VAL A 162 -9.68 -23.51 5.64
N LYS A 163 -10.80 -23.85 4.99
CA LYS A 163 -10.95 -25.12 4.29
C LYS A 163 -9.90 -25.27 3.18
N ASN A 164 -9.38 -26.49 3.03
CA ASN A 164 -8.39 -26.85 2.01
C ASN A 164 -7.07 -26.07 2.08
N LEU A 165 -6.75 -25.45 3.22
CA LEU A 165 -5.46 -24.81 3.44
C LEU A 165 -4.35 -25.86 3.19
N PRO A 166 -3.44 -25.64 2.22
CA PRO A 166 -2.38 -26.59 1.94
C PRO A 166 -1.45 -26.73 3.15
N ALA A 167 -0.98 -27.94 3.41
CA ALA A 167 0.00 -28.15 4.46
C ALA A 167 1.31 -27.39 4.12
N MET A 168 1.81 -26.62 5.09
CA MET A 168 3.15 -26.05 5.04
C MET A 168 4.16 -27.20 4.97
N LYS A 169 4.87 -27.36 3.84
CA LYS A 169 5.94 -28.35 3.69
C LYS A 169 7.29 -27.65 3.63
N LYS A 170 8.20 -28.02 4.53
CA LYS A 170 9.51 -27.40 4.75
C LYS A 170 10.38 -27.20 3.49
N SER A 171 10.21 -27.98 2.43
CA SER A 171 11.13 -27.97 1.29
C SER A 171 10.72 -27.04 0.14
N THR A 172 9.44 -26.68 0.02
CA THR A 172 8.94 -25.77 -1.02
C THR A 172 7.53 -25.33 -0.61
N ASN A 173 7.38 -24.23 0.14
CA ASN A 173 6.06 -23.64 0.47
C ASN A 173 5.34 -23.03 -0.76
N MET A 174 5.69 -23.50 -1.96
CA MET A 174 5.11 -23.19 -3.26
C MET A 174 3.60 -23.44 -3.39
N PRO A 175 2.90 -24.34 -2.66
CA PRO A 175 1.45 -24.49 -2.83
C PRO A 175 0.64 -23.39 -2.12
N LEU A 176 1.23 -22.61 -1.21
CA LEU A 176 0.51 -21.53 -0.52
C LEU A 176 0.26 -20.32 -1.42
N ILE A 177 1.24 -19.97 -2.25
CA ILE A 177 1.14 -18.87 -3.22
C ILE A 177 -0.08 -19.04 -4.15
N PRO A 178 -0.24 -20.15 -4.91
CA PRO A 178 -1.39 -20.34 -5.80
C PRO A 178 -2.72 -20.51 -5.04
N PHE A 179 -2.70 -20.87 -3.75
CA PHE A 179 -3.91 -20.89 -2.91
C PHE A 179 -4.33 -19.48 -2.47
N PHE A 180 -3.35 -18.64 -2.11
CA PHE A 180 -3.55 -17.31 -1.57
C PHE A 180 -3.88 -16.27 -2.66
N GLN A 181 -3.17 -16.33 -3.78
CA GLN A 181 -3.21 -15.34 -4.85
C GLN A 181 -4.61 -15.09 -5.43
N PRO A 182 -5.49 -16.08 -5.69
CA PRO A 182 -6.84 -15.82 -6.17
C PRO A 182 -7.67 -14.97 -5.21
N THR A 183 -7.47 -15.13 -3.89
CA THR A 183 -8.14 -14.33 -2.86
C THR A 183 -7.71 -12.88 -2.96
N VAL A 184 -6.39 -12.63 -2.98
CA VAL A 184 -5.87 -11.26 -3.11
C VAL A 184 -6.25 -10.64 -4.46
N ARG A 185 -6.25 -11.43 -5.53
CA ARG A 185 -6.66 -10.96 -6.86
C ARG A 185 -8.12 -10.51 -6.89
N LYS A 186 -9.01 -11.30 -6.30
CA LYS A 186 -10.43 -10.96 -6.19
C LYS A 186 -10.64 -9.74 -5.29
N PHE A 187 -9.86 -9.62 -4.21
CA PHE A 187 -9.88 -8.45 -3.34
C PHE A 187 -9.42 -7.20 -4.10
N SER A 188 -8.29 -7.26 -4.80
CA SER A 188 -7.64 -6.10 -5.44
C SER A 188 -8.42 -5.52 -6.62
N ASP A 189 -9.35 -6.28 -7.22
CA ASP A 189 -10.27 -5.77 -8.25
C ASP A 189 -11.12 -4.58 -7.74
N ARG A 190 -11.48 -4.57 -6.45
CA ARG A 190 -12.32 -3.53 -5.85
C ARG A 190 -11.81 -2.96 -4.52
N PHE A 191 -10.74 -3.53 -3.97
CA PHE A 191 -10.30 -3.32 -2.59
C PHE A 191 -11.45 -3.48 -1.59
N ASP A 192 -12.25 -4.54 -1.78
CA ASP A 192 -13.44 -4.80 -0.95
C ASP A 192 -13.03 -5.29 0.46
N LEU A 193 -12.86 -4.37 1.40
CA LEU A 193 -12.57 -4.69 2.80
C LEU A 193 -13.64 -5.60 3.42
N GLN A 194 -14.91 -5.46 3.03
CA GLN A 194 -15.96 -6.34 3.55
C GLN A 194 -15.76 -7.78 3.09
N GLN A 195 -15.13 -8.03 1.94
CA GLN A 195 -14.74 -9.37 1.52
C GLN A 195 -13.72 -9.97 2.49
N LEU A 196 -12.74 -9.20 2.94
CA LEU A 196 -11.76 -9.71 3.90
C LEU A 196 -12.41 -9.96 5.26
N ASP A 197 -13.13 -8.97 5.78
CA ASP A 197 -13.82 -9.03 7.09
C ASP A 197 -14.83 -10.19 7.19
N ARG A 198 -15.54 -10.51 6.11
CA ARG A 198 -16.52 -11.60 6.13
C ARG A 198 -15.89 -12.99 6.08
N ASN A 199 -14.65 -13.10 5.58
CA ASN A 199 -14.05 -14.37 5.25
C ASN A 199 -12.89 -14.75 6.16
N PHE A 200 -12.14 -13.78 6.70
CA PHE A 200 -10.89 -14.05 7.39
C PHE A 200 -10.85 -13.48 8.80
N TYR A 201 -10.03 -14.11 9.63
CA TYR A 201 -9.71 -13.59 10.94
C TYR A 201 -8.87 -12.31 10.80
N LYS A 202 -9.07 -11.36 11.73
CA LYS A 202 -8.28 -10.12 11.80
C LYS A 202 -7.84 -9.85 13.23
N ALA A 203 -6.68 -9.22 13.37
CA ALA A 203 -6.23 -8.73 14.66
C ALA A 203 -7.18 -7.63 15.18
N GLU A 204 -7.37 -7.58 16.50
CA GLU A 204 -8.19 -6.54 17.13
C GLU A 204 -7.50 -5.17 17.05
N GLN A 205 -6.18 -5.15 17.26
CA GLN A 205 -5.38 -3.94 17.16
C GLN A 205 -5.24 -3.49 15.70
N ASN A 206 -5.45 -2.19 15.48
CA ASN A 206 -5.14 -1.54 14.21
C ASN A 206 -3.89 -0.68 14.38
N LEU A 207 -3.13 -0.54 13.31
CA LEU A 207 -2.04 0.43 13.22
C LEU A 207 -2.37 1.48 12.16
N TYR A 208 -1.75 2.64 12.25
CA TYR A 208 -2.06 3.77 11.38
C TYR A 208 -0.82 4.16 10.60
N GLY A 209 -0.80 3.91 9.30
CA GLY A 209 0.36 4.16 8.44
C GLY A 209 0.28 5.54 7.80
N SER A 210 1.36 6.32 7.81
CA SER A 210 1.49 7.47 6.91
C SER A 210 2.59 7.32 5.88
N TYR A 211 3.58 6.49 6.15
CA TYR A 211 4.64 6.07 5.23
C TYR A 211 4.77 4.55 5.29
N PHE A 212 5.35 3.95 4.25
CA PHE A 212 5.42 2.50 4.11
C PHE A 212 6.84 2.11 3.77
N ILE A 213 7.68 1.99 4.79
CA ILE A 213 9.08 1.55 4.69
C ILE A 213 9.26 0.41 5.69
N ILE A 214 9.22 -0.81 5.17
CA ILE A 214 9.49 -2.04 5.91
C ILE A 214 10.76 -2.64 5.29
N PRO A 215 11.92 -2.45 5.94
CA PRO A 215 13.18 -3.00 5.45
C PRO A 215 13.12 -4.52 5.30
N PHE A 216 13.88 -5.05 4.36
CA PHE A 216 13.96 -6.48 4.12
C PHE A 216 14.51 -7.20 5.35
N GLY A 217 13.74 -8.14 5.91
CA GLY A 217 14.07 -8.83 7.14
C GLY A 217 13.09 -9.96 7.46
N SER A 218 12.96 -10.37 8.72
CA SER A 218 12.03 -11.44 9.08
C SER A 218 10.57 -10.99 9.02
N ALA A 219 9.71 -11.79 8.39
CA ALA A 219 8.26 -11.62 8.39
C ALA A 219 7.61 -11.55 9.79
N ALA A 220 8.30 -12.02 10.84
CA ALA A 220 7.85 -11.93 12.23
C ALA A 220 7.58 -10.49 12.68
N ILE A 221 8.17 -9.50 12.00
CA ILE A 221 7.95 -8.08 12.29
C ILE A 221 6.48 -7.66 12.18
N ALA A 222 5.70 -8.29 11.30
CA ALA A 222 4.29 -7.95 11.11
C ALA A 222 3.45 -8.33 12.34
N PRO A 223 3.32 -9.62 12.75
CA PRO A 223 2.60 -9.96 13.98
C PRO A 223 3.10 -9.21 15.22
N LYS A 224 4.43 -9.05 15.35
CA LYS A 224 5.05 -8.32 16.47
C LYS A 224 4.61 -6.86 16.52
N SER A 225 4.54 -6.16 15.39
CA SER A 225 4.10 -4.75 15.36
C SER A 225 2.65 -4.59 15.80
N PHE A 226 1.82 -5.60 15.54
CA PHE A 226 0.40 -5.65 15.93
C PHE A 226 0.18 -6.29 17.31
N GLY A 227 1.23 -6.70 18.04
CA GLY A 227 1.11 -7.31 19.38
C GLY A 227 0.44 -8.69 19.40
N VAL A 228 0.53 -9.44 18.29
CA VAL A 228 -0.17 -10.71 18.08
C VAL A 228 0.78 -11.85 17.65
N GLU A 229 2.08 -11.74 17.96
CA GLU A 229 3.11 -12.73 17.58
C GLU A 229 2.87 -14.14 18.15
N ASP A 230 2.21 -14.22 19.31
CA ASP A 230 1.83 -15.48 19.94
C ASP A 230 0.61 -16.11 19.27
N GLU A 231 -0.22 -15.29 18.62
CA GLU A 231 -1.48 -15.71 18.03
C GLU A 231 -1.38 -15.96 16.52
N ILE A 232 -0.82 -15.01 15.77
CA ILE A 232 -0.76 -14.99 14.31
C ILE A 232 0.68 -15.28 13.88
N LYS A 233 0.88 -16.41 13.20
CA LYS A 233 2.19 -16.75 12.62
C LYS A 233 2.47 -15.94 11.35
N PRO A 234 3.75 -15.56 11.09
CA PRO A 234 4.16 -14.67 9.99
C PRO A 234 4.20 -15.40 8.64
N THR A 235 3.05 -15.90 8.21
CA THR A 235 2.83 -16.64 6.96
C THR A 235 1.38 -16.45 6.53
N MET A 236 1.13 -16.19 5.25
CA MET A 236 -0.23 -15.94 4.74
C MET A 236 -0.97 -14.88 5.57
N ILE A 237 -0.30 -13.76 5.76
CA ILE A 237 -0.84 -12.59 6.46
C ILE A 237 -0.86 -11.41 5.50
N GLY A 238 -1.76 -10.47 5.71
CA GLY A 238 -1.79 -9.25 4.92
C GLY A 238 -2.40 -8.09 5.69
N VAL A 239 -1.87 -6.90 5.47
CA VAL A 239 -2.36 -5.66 6.06
C VAL A 239 -3.01 -4.83 4.96
N HIS A 240 -4.26 -4.46 5.19
CA HIS A 240 -4.97 -3.50 4.35
C HIS A 240 -4.99 -2.14 5.05
N TYR A 241 -4.34 -1.16 4.44
CA TYR A 241 -4.41 0.24 4.83
C TYR A 241 -5.42 0.96 3.96
N THR A 242 -6.32 1.71 4.57
CA THR A 242 -7.32 2.51 3.87
C THR A 242 -7.54 3.84 4.56
N GLY A 243 -7.80 4.87 3.78
CA GLY A 243 -8.11 6.21 4.26
C GLY A 243 -8.01 7.24 3.14
N SER A 244 -8.07 8.50 3.53
CA SER A 244 -7.90 9.63 2.62
C SER A 244 -6.93 10.64 3.21
N TYR A 245 -6.20 11.35 2.36
CA TYR A 245 -5.35 12.47 2.77
C TYR A 245 -5.50 13.67 1.85
N LYS A 246 -5.01 14.83 2.31
CA LYS A 246 -4.96 16.05 1.52
C LYS A 246 -3.52 16.28 1.04
N PRO A 247 -3.24 16.12 -0.27
CA PRO A 247 -1.93 16.43 -0.82
C PRO A 247 -1.52 17.87 -0.49
N GLN A 248 -0.23 18.06 -0.22
CA GLN A 248 0.37 19.37 0.08
C GLN A 248 0.85 20.10 -1.18
N LYS A 249 0.71 19.46 -2.35
CA LYS A 249 1.17 19.98 -3.63
C LYS A 249 0.33 19.42 -4.76
N THR A 250 -0.01 20.29 -5.72
CA THR A 250 -0.61 19.89 -6.99
C THR A 250 0.48 19.43 -7.96
N GLY A 251 0.24 18.32 -8.67
CA GLY A 251 1.19 17.83 -9.65
C GLY A 251 0.85 16.43 -10.19
N THR A 252 1.72 15.95 -11.08
CA THR A 252 1.67 14.59 -11.63
C THR A 252 2.75 13.76 -10.96
N PHE A 253 2.35 12.65 -10.36
CA PHE A 253 3.22 11.79 -9.56
C PHE A 253 3.10 10.32 -10.00
N ARG A 254 4.12 9.52 -9.71
CA ARG A 254 4.06 8.06 -9.80
C ARG A 254 4.74 7.44 -8.60
N LEU A 255 4.28 6.25 -8.23
CA LEU A 255 4.90 5.49 -7.14
C LEU A 255 6.02 4.60 -7.67
N VAL A 256 7.04 4.38 -6.86
CA VAL A 256 8.10 3.40 -7.10
C VAL A 256 8.19 2.52 -5.87
N GLY A 257 8.11 1.21 -6.03
CA GLY A 257 8.05 0.32 -4.87
C GLY A 257 8.27 -1.15 -5.20
N ARG A 258 8.48 -1.92 -4.14
CA ARG A 258 8.64 -3.38 -4.19
C ARG A 258 8.18 -3.98 -2.87
N ALA A 259 7.67 -5.21 -2.93
CA ALA A 259 7.57 -6.08 -1.77
C ALA A 259 8.02 -7.49 -2.11
N ASP A 260 8.48 -8.19 -1.08
CA ASP A 260 8.58 -9.65 -1.04
C ASP A 260 7.67 -10.02 0.14
N ASP A 261 6.41 -10.43 -0.06
CA ASP A 261 5.83 -10.88 -1.34
C ASP A 261 4.91 -9.90 -2.08
N VAL A 262 3.96 -9.23 -1.41
CA VAL A 262 2.85 -8.52 -2.08
C VAL A 262 2.82 -7.05 -1.70
N LEU A 263 2.69 -6.19 -2.72
CA LEU A 263 2.41 -4.76 -2.58
C LEU A 263 1.47 -4.32 -3.69
N ILE A 264 0.30 -3.80 -3.34
CA ILE A 264 -0.65 -3.21 -4.28
C ILE A 264 -1.10 -1.86 -3.74
N VAL A 265 -1.00 -0.82 -4.57
CA VAL A 265 -1.40 0.54 -4.20
C VAL A 265 -2.46 1.05 -5.16
N ARG A 266 -3.53 1.58 -4.58
CA ARG A 266 -4.66 2.17 -5.28
C ARG A 266 -4.88 3.60 -4.81
N ILE A 267 -4.98 4.51 -5.77
CA ILE A 267 -5.20 5.94 -5.58
C ILE A 267 -6.49 6.32 -6.31
N ASN A 268 -7.44 6.95 -5.62
CA ASN A 268 -8.73 7.38 -6.19
C ASN A 268 -9.42 6.29 -7.01
N GLY A 269 -9.48 5.07 -6.48
CA GLY A 269 -10.16 3.96 -7.13
C GLY A 269 -9.36 3.19 -8.19
N LYS A 270 -8.18 3.69 -8.58
CA LYS A 270 -7.33 3.07 -9.62
C LYS A 270 -6.07 2.45 -9.00
N VAL A 271 -5.79 1.19 -9.32
CA VAL A 271 -4.49 0.58 -9.00
C VAL A 271 -3.41 1.28 -9.81
N VAL A 272 -2.45 1.90 -9.13
CA VAL A 272 -1.34 2.64 -9.74
C VAL A 272 -0.01 1.90 -9.65
N LEU A 273 0.10 0.91 -8.75
CA LEU A 273 1.30 0.09 -8.58
C LEU A 273 0.91 -1.30 -8.07
N ASP A 274 1.44 -2.34 -8.71
CA ASP A 274 1.55 -3.70 -8.15
C ASP A 274 3.05 -4.02 -8.08
N GLY A 275 3.63 -3.80 -6.91
CA GLY A 275 5.05 -4.00 -6.61
C GLY A 275 5.36 -5.43 -6.14
N SER A 276 4.44 -6.37 -6.31
CA SER A 276 4.58 -7.73 -5.79
C SER A 276 5.67 -8.54 -6.51
N VAL A 277 6.29 -9.48 -5.80
CA VAL A 277 7.11 -10.53 -6.40
C VAL A 277 6.21 -11.50 -7.17
N VAL A 278 6.49 -11.67 -8.46
CA VAL A 278 5.81 -12.64 -9.31
C VAL A 278 6.68 -13.88 -9.40
N VAL A 279 6.20 -15.00 -8.84
CA VAL A 279 6.88 -16.29 -8.96
C VAL A 279 6.47 -16.97 -10.28
N ALA A 280 7.47 -17.51 -10.99
CA ALA A 280 7.38 -18.00 -12.36
C ALA A 280 6.10 -18.83 -12.64
N GLY A 281 5.23 -18.28 -13.49
CA GLY A 281 4.02 -18.95 -14.01
C GLY A 281 2.68 -18.47 -13.44
N ASN A 282 2.68 -17.58 -12.43
CA ASN A 282 1.45 -17.15 -11.75
C ASN A 282 1.02 -15.72 -12.14
N PRO A 283 -0.27 -15.46 -12.46
CA PRO A 283 -0.73 -14.12 -12.83
C PRO A 283 -0.68 -13.16 -11.63
N ASN A 284 -0.22 -11.92 -11.82
CA ASN A 284 -0.14 -10.87 -10.81
C ASN A 284 -1.30 -10.83 -9.78
N TYR A 285 -0.99 -10.40 -8.56
CA TYR A 285 -1.96 -10.22 -7.46
C TYR A 285 -3.02 -9.14 -7.74
N SER A 286 -2.86 -8.36 -8.80
CA SER A 286 -3.88 -7.46 -9.35
C SER A 286 -4.01 -7.55 -10.87
N ALA A 287 -5.05 -6.93 -11.41
CA ALA A 287 -5.22 -6.75 -12.86
C ALA A 287 -4.24 -5.73 -13.47
N TRP A 288 -3.55 -4.94 -12.64
CA TRP A 288 -2.60 -3.94 -13.11
C TRP A 288 -1.40 -4.58 -13.82
N ARG A 289 -0.94 -3.92 -14.87
CA ARG A 289 0.20 -4.34 -15.68
C ARG A 289 1.08 -3.13 -15.93
N GLN A 290 2.33 -3.23 -15.52
CA GLN A 290 3.33 -2.26 -15.90
C GLN A 290 3.51 -2.26 -17.43
N SER A 291 3.73 -1.08 -18.01
CA SER A 291 4.06 -1.01 -19.44
C SER A 291 5.37 -1.75 -19.72
N ALA A 292 5.45 -2.46 -20.86
CA ALA A 292 6.62 -3.24 -21.22
C ALA A 292 7.91 -2.40 -21.34
N SER A 293 7.78 -1.15 -21.79
CA SER A 293 8.89 -0.21 -21.88
C SER A 293 9.39 0.20 -20.50
N GLN A 294 8.51 0.48 -19.54
CA GLN A 294 8.91 0.80 -18.18
C GLN A 294 9.48 -0.42 -17.45
N PHE A 295 8.88 -1.59 -17.61
CA PHE A 295 9.40 -2.84 -17.05
C PHE A 295 10.84 -3.13 -17.51
N LYS A 296 11.12 -2.92 -18.81
CA LYS A 296 12.47 -3.04 -19.35
C LYS A 296 13.43 -2.04 -18.69
N LYS A 297 13.04 -0.77 -18.54
CA LYS A 297 13.88 0.25 -17.89
C LYS A 297 14.19 -0.10 -16.44
N ASP A 298 13.19 -0.54 -15.68
CA ASP A 298 13.35 -0.92 -14.28
C ASP A 298 14.28 -2.14 -14.14
N THR A 299 14.11 -3.12 -15.04
CA THR A 299 14.99 -4.30 -15.11
C THR A 299 16.44 -3.91 -15.43
N GLU A 300 16.65 -3.01 -16.38
CA GLU A 300 17.99 -2.53 -16.78
C GLU A 300 18.64 -1.70 -15.67
N ALA A 301 17.87 -0.87 -14.97
CA ALA A 301 18.36 -0.08 -13.84
C ALA A 301 18.69 -0.97 -12.64
N GLY A 302 17.88 -2.01 -12.37
CA GLY A 302 18.13 -3.00 -11.33
C GLY A 302 18.25 -2.39 -9.93
N MET A 303 17.61 -1.23 -9.69
CA MET A 303 17.73 -0.48 -8.44
C MET A 303 17.05 -1.21 -7.30
N THR A 304 17.74 -1.32 -6.17
CA THR A 304 17.23 -1.95 -4.95
C THR A 304 17.41 -1.00 -3.79
N TYR A 305 16.44 -0.99 -2.87
CA TYR A 305 16.43 -0.12 -1.71
C TYR A 305 16.06 -0.92 -0.45
N PHE A 306 16.40 -0.39 0.72
CA PHE A 306 15.98 -0.89 2.03
C PHE A 306 16.34 -2.36 2.29
N GLY A 307 17.53 -2.77 1.83
CA GLY A 307 18.07 -4.12 2.05
C GLY A 307 17.56 -5.19 1.09
N PHE A 308 16.75 -4.83 0.09
CA PHE A 308 16.26 -5.79 -0.90
C PHE A 308 17.39 -6.33 -1.79
N LYS A 309 17.27 -7.63 -2.13
CA LYS A 309 18.21 -8.33 -3.03
C LYS A 309 18.00 -7.86 -4.48
N LYS A 310 19.04 -7.93 -5.33
CA LYS A 310 18.99 -7.53 -6.76
C LYS A 310 17.87 -8.19 -7.58
N ALA A 311 17.44 -9.39 -7.20
CA ALA A 311 16.30 -10.07 -7.84
C ALA A 311 14.95 -9.37 -7.57
N PHE A 312 14.91 -8.45 -6.61
CA PHE A 312 13.75 -7.70 -6.17
C PHE A 312 13.98 -6.20 -6.39
N TYR A 313 14.36 -5.84 -7.61
CA TYR A 313 14.50 -4.44 -8.01
C TYR A 313 13.16 -3.69 -7.95
N ALA A 314 13.24 -2.38 -7.78
CA ALA A 314 12.10 -1.47 -7.68
C ALA A 314 11.25 -1.49 -8.96
N LEU A 315 9.92 -1.46 -8.81
CA LEU A 315 8.99 -1.30 -9.92
C LEU A 315 8.33 0.08 -9.89
N THR A 316 8.20 0.66 -11.07
CA THR A 316 7.61 1.97 -11.31
C THR A 316 6.14 1.85 -11.69
N GLY A 317 5.27 2.54 -10.97
CA GLY A 317 3.83 2.61 -11.20
C GLY A 317 3.41 3.55 -12.34
N ASP A 318 2.09 3.66 -12.52
CA ASP A 318 1.47 4.61 -13.43
C ASP A 318 1.53 6.03 -12.87
N TRP A 319 1.54 7.01 -13.78
CA TRP A 319 1.33 8.41 -13.43
C TRP A 319 -0.13 8.64 -12.99
N PHE A 320 -0.30 9.47 -11.97
CA PHE A 320 -1.58 9.96 -11.46
C PHE A 320 -1.44 11.42 -11.02
N ASN A 321 -2.57 12.13 -10.98
CA ASN A 321 -2.60 13.54 -10.61
C ASN A 321 -3.07 13.71 -9.17
N LEU A 322 -2.40 14.59 -8.43
CA LEU A 322 -2.83 15.06 -7.13
C LEU A 322 -3.16 16.55 -7.22
N ARG A 323 -4.15 16.97 -6.44
CA ARG A 323 -4.51 18.38 -6.27
C ARG A 323 -4.37 18.75 -4.81
N GLU A 324 -3.69 19.86 -4.56
CA GLU A 324 -3.47 20.36 -3.21
C GLU A 324 -4.80 20.59 -2.49
N GLY A 325 -4.87 20.16 -1.22
CA GLY A 325 -6.06 20.33 -0.37
C GLY A 325 -7.27 19.45 -0.73
N VAL A 326 -7.26 18.76 -1.88
CA VAL A 326 -8.34 17.87 -2.31
C VAL A 326 -8.15 16.49 -1.70
N ASN A 327 -9.18 15.98 -1.01
CA ASN A 327 -9.14 14.63 -0.45
C ASN A 327 -8.83 13.61 -1.55
N THR A 328 -7.81 12.81 -1.30
CA THR A 328 -7.34 11.73 -2.16
C THR A 328 -7.46 10.42 -1.41
N ASP A 329 -8.22 9.49 -1.96
CA ASP A 329 -8.41 8.16 -1.36
C ASP A 329 -7.19 7.29 -1.67
N VAL A 330 -6.71 6.60 -0.64
CA VAL A 330 -5.54 5.72 -0.71
C VAL A 330 -5.86 4.39 -0.07
N GLU A 331 -5.59 3.33 -0.83
CA GLU A 331 -5.72 1.96 -0.37
C GLU A 331 -4.42 1.21 -0.68
N ILE A 332 -3.82 0.59 0.33
CA ILE A 332 -2.56 -0.14 0.21
C ILE A 332 -2.74 -1.53 0.80
N PHE A 333 -2.37 -2.54 0.04
CA PHE A 333 -2.34 -3.92 0.52
C PHE A 333 -0.91 -4.44 0.49
N ILE A 334 -0.43 -4.89 1.64
CA ILE A 334 0.89 -5.47 1.81
C ILE A 334 0.71 -6.86 2.42
N SER A 335 1.38 -7.88 1.88
CA SER A 335 1.20 -9.24 2.38
C SER A 335 2.44 -10.11 2.23
N GLU A 336 2.53 -11.10 3.11
CA GLU A 336 3.59 -12.10 3.17
C GLU A 336 3.03 -13.51 2.90
N VAL A 337 3.63 -14.21 1.93
CA VAL A 337 3.28 -15.57 1.50
C VAL A 337 4.41 -16.23 0.67
N PRO A 338 5.12 -17.23 1.20
CA PRO A 338 4.61 -18.17 2.19
C PRO A 338 5.07 -17.92 3.63
N GLY A 339 5.84 -16.88 3.91
CA GLY A 339 6.56 -16.71 5.16
C GLY A 339 8.07 -16.87 4.98
N GLY A 340 8.85 -16.14 5.76
CA GLY A 340 10.31 -16.18 5.74
C GLY A 340 10.89 -14.79 5.84
N ASP A 341 11.56 -14.37 4.77
CA ASP A 341 12.00 -12.99 4.59
C ASP A 341 10.83 -12.16 4.03
N PHE A 342 10.66 -10.95 4.52
CA PHE A 342 9.62 -10.03 4.11
C PHE A 342 10.16 -8.60 4.08
N GLY A 343 9.62 -7.80 3.16
CA GLY A 343 9.81 -6.36 3.15
C GLY A 343 8.79 -5.71 2.22
N ALA A 344 8.59 -4.42 2.39
CA ALA A 344 7.80 -3.62 1.46
C ALA A 344 8.19 -2.15 1.56
N TYR A 345 8.29 -1.45 0.43
CA TYR A 345 8.49 -0.01 0.45
C TYR A 345 7.73 0.72 -0.66
N ILE A 346 7.38 1.98 -0.38
CA ILE A 346 6.76 2.89 -1.33
C ILE A 346 7.52 4.23 -1.33
N LEU A 347 8.03 4.57 -2.51
CA LEU A 347 8.61 5.87 -2.85
C LEU A 347 7.69 6.59 -3.84
N ILE A 348 7.91 7.88 -4.01
CA ILE A 348 7.16 8.74 -4.95
C ILE A 348 8.12 9.59 -5.77
N GLU A 349 7.79 9.73 -7.05
CA GLU A 349 8.47 10.60 -8.03
C GLU A 349 7.47 11.65 -8.54
N GLU A 350 7.94 12.88 -8.69
CA GLU A 350 7.19 13.97 -9.33
C GLU A 350 7.66 14.16 -10.77
N GLN A 351 6.72 14.32 -11.69
CA GLN A 351 7.03 14.45 -13.11
C GLN A 351 7.89 15.70 -13.37
N GLY A 352 9.06 15.49 -13.99
CA GLY A 352 9.99 16.58 -14.33
C GLY A 352 10.88 17.04 -13.17
N VAL A 353 10.72 16.49 -11.97
CA VAL A 353 11.58 16.77 -10.82
C VAL A 353 12.49 15.56 -10.57
N PRO A 354 13.82 15.70 -10.69
CA PRO A 354 14.73 14.60 -10.42
C PRO A 354 14.67 14.14 -8.96
N GLY A 355 14.76 12.82 -8.76
CA GLY A 355 14.88 12.21 -7.44
C GLY A 355 13.61 11.55 -6.94
N LEU A 356 13.79 10.59 -6.03
CA LEU A 356 12.73 9.89 -5.33
C LEU A 356 12.59 10.44 -3.92
N LYS A 357 11.37 10.41 -3.39
CA LYS A 357 11.09 10.74 -1.99
C LYS A 357 10.31 9.60 -1.35
N ILE A 358 10.32 9.54 -0.02
CA ILE A 358 9.42 8.65 0.71
C ILE A 358 7.97 9.07 0.42
N PHE A 359 7.14 8.13 -0.02
CA PHE A 359 5.71 8.38 -0.12
C PHE A 359 5.15 8.53 1.29
N SER A 360 4.53 9.68 1.55
CA SER A 360 3.84 9.93 2.81
C SER A 360 2.51 10.63 2.60
N THR A 361 1.49 10.21 3.34
CA THR A 361 0.15 10.82 3.34
C THR A 361 0.03 12.01 4.28
N ARG A 362 1.10 12.34 5.02
CA ARG A 362 1.24 13.53 5.85
C ARG A 362 2.68 14.05 5.84
N PRO A 363 2.95 15.33 6.16
CA PRO A 363 4.32 15.79 6.40
C PRO A 363 5.02 14.94 7.45
N LEU A 364 6.26 14.52 7.16
CA LEU A 364 7.07 13.75 8.11
C LEU A 364 7.59 14.69 9.21
N SER A 365 7.22 14.42 10.45
CA SER A 365 7.75 15.08 11.64
C SER A 365 9.20 14.66 11.91
N ASP A 366 9.90 15.39 12.77
CA ASP A 366 11.27 15.03 13.17
C ASP A 366 11.32 13.65 13.86
N GLN A 367 10.28 13.28 14.59
CA GLN A 367 10.15 11.94 15.17
C GLN A 367 10.01 10.86 14.09
N ASP A 368 9.23 11.12 13.04
CA ASP A 368 9.10 10.19 11.90
C ASP A 368 10.44 10.03 11.18
N LYS A 369 11.11 11.15 10.87
CA LYS A 369 12.42 11.17 10.22
C LYS A 369 13.45 10.38 11.04
N ALA A 370 13.56 10.66 12.35
CA ALA A 370 14.50 9.98 13.24
C ALA A 370 14.17 8.50 13.44
N PHE A 371 12.90 8.10 13.35
CA PHE A 371 12.52 6.69 13.34
C PHE A 371 12.93 6.01 12.03
N LEU A 372 12.60 6.60 10.88
CA LEU A 372 12.94 6.08 9.56
C LEU A 372 14.46 5.93 9.39
N GLU A 373 15.26 6.90 9.82
CA GLU A 373 16.73 6.82 9.76
C GLU A 373 17.31 5.67 10.58
N ARG A 374 16.64 5.28 11.67
CA ARG A 374 17.01 4.11 12.48
C ARG A 374 16.56 2.80 11.84
N LEU A 375 15.51 2.81 11.02
CA LEU A 375 15.05 1.61 10.30
C LEU A 375 16.06 1.17 9.24
N HIS A 376 16.60 2.10 8.45
CA HIS A 376 17.54 1.76 7.39
C HIS A 376 18.39 2.97 6.93
N PRO A 377 19.68 2.79 6.62
CA PRO A 377 20.55 3.89 6.16
C PRO A 377 20.06 4.58 4.87
N ASP A 378 19.50 3.83 3.91
CA ASP A 378 18.99 4.37 2.63
C ASP A 378 17.95 5.49 2.80
N VAL A 379 17.25 5.54 3.93
CA VAL A 379 16.24 6.58 4.20
C VAL A 379 16.79 7.99 3.97
N LYS A 380 18.06 8.23 4.31
CA LYS A 380 18.71 9.54 4.16
C LYS A 380 18.76 10.03 2.72
N GLU A 381 18.69 9.13 1.74
CA GLU A 381 18.67 9.50 0.32
C GLU A 381 17.30 10.02 -0.12
N PHE A 382 16.23 9.70 0.61
CA PHE A 382 14.83 9.95 0.24
C PHE A 382 14.12 10.96 1.15
N LEU A 383 14.71 11.29 2.30
CA LEU A 383 14.36 12.47 3.07
C LEU A 383 14.94 13.68 2.33
N GLY A 384 14.11 14.38 1.56
CA GLY A 384 14.56 15.51 0.76
C GLY A 384 15.45 16.47 1.58
N ARG A 385 16.51 16.99 0.97
CA ARG A 385 17.29 18.08 1.57
C ARG A 385 16.34 19.27 1.74
N GLU A 386 16.20 19.75 2.97
CA GLU A 386 15.66 21.08 3.21
C GLU A 386 16.72 22.05 2.65
N ASP A 387 16.45 22.61 1.47
CA ASP A 387 17.21 23.74 0.92
C ASP A 387 16.79 25.04 1.61
#